data_AF-A0A3N4IW95-F1
#
_entry.id   AF-A0A3N4IW95-F1
#
_cell.length_a   1.000
_cell.length_b   1.000
_cell.length_c   1.000
_cell.angle_alpha   90.00
_cell.angle_beta   90.00
_cell.angle_gamma   90.00
#
_symmetry.space_group_name_H-M   'P 1'
#
loop_
_entity.id
_entity.type
_entity.pdbx_description
1 polymer ?
#
loop_
_entity_poly.entity_id
_entity_poly.type
_entity_poly.pdbx_seq_one_letter_code
_entity_poly.pdbx_strand_id
1 'polypeptide(L)' 'LVMPFGVAGACGAIQVLMRHLLRDLENNSILIYLDDILVHAETKEKHDSLLDQVLS' A
#
# COMPACT_ATOMS: atom_id res chain seq x y z
N LEU A 1 14.10 -14.48 -1.60
CA LEU A 1 13.05 -15.36 -2.13
C LEU A 1 12.09 -14.48 -2.92
N VAL A 2 12.19 -14.47 -4.25
CA VAL A 2 11.38 -13.58 -5.09
C VAL A 2 10.16 -14.34 -5.55
N MET A 3 8.98 -13.73 -5.44
CA MET A 3 7.74 -14.38 -5.84
C MET A 3 7.65 -14.41 -7.37
N PRO A 4 7.40 -15.58 -8.01
CA PRO A 4 7.26 -15.65 -9.45
C PRO A 4 5.94 -14.99 -9.89
N PHE A 5 6.02 -14.12 -10.91
CA PHE A 5 4.85 -13.48 -11.53
C PHE A 5 3.93 -14.55 -12.15
N GLY A 6 2.61 -14.44 -11.92
CA GLY A 6 1.61 -15.30 -12.55
C GLY A 6 1.04 -16.43 -11.68
N VAL A 7 1.42 -16.54 -10.41
CA VAL A 7 0.77 -17.46 -9.47
C VAL A 7 -0.48 -16.79 -8.90
N ALA A 8 -1.65 -17.42 -8.97
CA ALA A 8 -2.91 -16.86 -8.47
C ALA A 8 -2.89 -16.45 -6.98
N GLY A 9 -1.92 -16.97 -6.21
CA GLY A 9 -1.67 -16.58 -4.81
C GLY A 9 -0.75 -15.36 -4.62
N ALA A 10 -0.17 -14.81 -5.70
CA ALA A 10 0.77 -13.71 -5.62
C ALA A 10 0.08 -12.39 -5.20
N CYS A 11 -1.09 -12.07 -5.77
CA CYS A 11 -1.90 -10.94 -5.32
C CYS A 11 -2.27 -11.08 -3.84
N GLY A 12 -2.66 -12.27 -3.39
CA GLY A 12 -3.02 -12.50 -1.99
C GLY A 12 -1.85 -12.28 -1.03
N ALA A 13 -0.67 -12.75 -1.40
CA ALA A 13 0.54 -12.55 -0.60
C ALA A 13 1.03 -11.10 -0.63
N ILE A 14 0.93 -10.41 -1.77
CA ILE A 14 1.20 -8.97 -1.90
C ILE A 14 0.21 -8.18 -1.04
N GLN A 15 -1.07 -8.52 -1.06
CA GLN A 15 -2.10 -7.86 -0.26
C GLN A 15 -1.85 -8.01 1.24
N VAL A 16 -1.41 -9.19 1.71
CA VAL A 16 -1.04 -9.43 3.11
C VAL A 16 0.22 -8.64 3.50
N LEU A 17 1.21 -8.55 2.60
CA LEU A 17 2.42 -7.77 2.81
C LEU A 17 2.11 -6.27 2.89
N MET A 18 1.35 -5.76 1.93
CA MET A 18 0.93 -4.35 1.88
C MET A 18 0.11 -3.98 3.11
N ARG A 19 -0.82 -4.83 3.54
CA ARG A 19 -1.56 -4.63 4.81
C ARG A 19 -0.66 -4.59 6.04
N HIS A 20 0.44 -5.34 6.06
CA HIS A 20 1.38 -5.29 7.19
C HIS A 20 2.25 -4.04 7.15
N LEU A 21 2.78 -3.66 5.99
CA LEU A 21 3.65 -2.49 5.83
C LEU A 21 2.91 -1.17 6.02
N LEU A 22 1.66 -1.12 5.58
CA LEU A 22 0.85 0.09 5.59
C LEU A 22 -0.15 0.10 6.75
N ARG A 23 -0.09 -0.86 7.67
CA ARG A 23 -1.01 -0.96 8.82
C ARG A 23 -1.01 0.31 9.67
N ASP A 24 0.17 0.92 9.81
CA ASP A 24 0.37 2.13 10.60
C ASP A 24 -0.18 3.39 9.88
N LEU A 25 -0.36 3.30 8.56
CA LEU A 25 -0.88 4.37 7.68
C LEU A 25 -2.37 4.17 7.29
N GLU A 26 -2.90 2.95 7.46
CA GLU A 26 -4.28 2.54 7.13
C GLU A 26 -5.35 3.28 7.97
N ASN A 27 -4.95 3.89 9.10
CA ASN A 27 -5.90 4.41 10.07
C ASN A 27 -6.69 5.65 9.63
N ASN A 28 -6.30 6.38 8.57
CA ASN A 28 -7.08 7.55 8.09
C ASN A 28 -6.79 8.00 6.65
N SER A 29 -5.76 7.49 5.96
CA SER A 29 -5.29 8.10 4.70
C SER A 29 -4.96 7.12 3.59
N ILE A 30 -5.01 5.81 3.81
CA ILE A 30 -4.63 4.82 2.78
C ILE A 30 -5.68 3.69 2.72
N LEU A 31 -6.16 3.39 1.52
CA LEU A 31 -7.04 2.27 1.21
C LEU A 31 -6.33 1.33 0.22
N ILE A 32 -6.17 0.06 0.58
CA ILE A 32 -5.51 -0.95 -0.25
C ILE A 32 -6.56 -1.86 -0.88
N TYR A 33 -6.57 -1.96 -2.20
CA TYR A 33 -7.51 -2.81 -2.94
C TYR A 33 -6.79 -3.64 -4.01
N LEU A 34 -6.67 -4.95 -3.76
CA LEU A 34 -5.97 -5.91 -4.64
C LEU A 34 -4.54 -5.47 -4.94
N ASP A 35 -4.31 -4.93 -6.15
CA ASP A 35 -3.02 -4.48 -6.65
C ASP A 35 -2.86 -2.94 -6.58
N ASP A 36 -3.92 -2.22 -6.22
CA ASP A 36 -3.96 -0.76 -6.17
C ASP A 36 -3.91 -0.25 -4.72
N ILE A 37 -3.12 0.81 -4.51
CA ILE A 37 -3.06 1.56 -3.25
C ILE A 37 -3.62 2.95 -3.49
N LEU A 38 -4.72 3.28 -2.82
CA LEU A 38 -5.34 4.60 -2.84
C LEU A 38 -4.87 5.40 -1.64
N VAL A 39 -4.19 6.53 -1.88
CA VAL A 39 -3.79 7.48 -0.83
C VAL A 39 -4.75 8.68 -0.87
N HIS A 40 -5.37 8.99 0.26
CA HIS A 40 -6.26 10.12 0.46
C HIS A 40 -5.71 11.02 1.57
N ALA A 41 -5.61 12.32 1.29
CA ALA A 41 -5.24 13.32 2.27
C ALA A 41 -6.05 14.61 2.05
N GLU A 42 -6.31 15.34 3.13
CA GLU A 42 -7.05 16.61 3.10
C GLU A 42 -6.27 17.74 2.42
N THR A 43 -4.94 17.71 2.48
CA THR A 43 -4.06 18.72 1.88
C THR A 43 -2.97 18.07 1.06
N LYS A 44 -2.47 18.80 0.06
CA LYS A 44 -1.44 18.31 -0.86
C LYS A 44 -0.12 18.05 -0.13
N GLU A 45 0.21 18.87 0.86
CA GLU A 45 1.45 18.72 1.63
C GLU A 45 1.45 17.42 2.47
N LYS A 46 0.28 17.05 3.03
CA LYS A 46 0.11 15.76 3.72
C LYS A 46 0.17 14.60 2.72
N HIS A 47 -0.43 14.76 1.54
CA HIS A 47 -0.39 13.75 0.49
C HIS A 47 1.05 13.46 0.04
N ASP A 48 1.85 14.51 -0.21
CA ASP A 48 3.23 14.37 -0.67
C ASP A 48 4.12 13.74 0.42
N SER A 49 3.91 14.09 1.70
CA SER A 49 4.63 13.45 2.82
C SER A 49 4.26 11.99 3.03
N LEU A 50 3.01 11.60 2.74
CA LEU A 50 2.57 10.20 2.77
C LEU A 50 3.15 9.41 1.59
N LEU A 51 3.21 10.01 0.40
CA LEU A 51 3.86 9.39 -0.76
C LEU A 51 5.35 9.14 -0.52
N ASP A 52 6.06 10.09 0.09
CA ASP A 52 7.47 9.91 0.46
C ASP A 52 7.66 8.74 1.44
N GLN A 53 6.71 8.52 2.37
CA GLN A 53 6.76 7.38 3.30
C GLN A 53 6.43 6.04 2.64
N VAL A 54 5.58 6.04 1.61
CA VAL A 54 5.18 4.82 0.89
C VAL A 54 6.21 4.41 -0.17
N LEU A 55 6.94 5.36 -0.75
CA LEU A 55 7.93 5.14 -1.81
C LEU A 55 9.38 5.01 -1.31
N SER A 56 9.64 5.26 -0.01
CA SER A 56 10.97 5.10 0.61
C SER A 56 11.25 3.66 1.04
#